data_AF-A0A2V8YXE4-F1
#
_entry.id   AF-A0A2V8YXE4-F1
#
_cell.length_a   1.000
_cell.length_b   1.000
_cell.length_c   1.000
_cell.angle_alpha   90.00
_cell.angle_beta   90.00
_cell.angle_gamma   90.00
#
_symmetry.space_group_name_H-M   'P 1'
#
loop_
_entity.id
_entity.type
_entity.pdbx_description
1 polymer ?
#
loop_
_entity_poly.entity_id
_entity_poly.type
_entity_poly.pdbx_seq_one_letter_code
_entity_poly.pdbx_strand_id
1 'polypeptide(L)'
;MKMNRMAKQLAAGAGLLFVCAMPVRTRAQSAPPAPVPTPPKAIRPTRMTKETGPMDDFAGLNFTDDQKERINKIHEDFKARLDAVIKDDKLNTDQKGAMLQGFQRMERGEVYKVLTREQQAEVRKRILARRAAAQKEQQERNTQPTPTPHAPTQQPARPVESSKPPQPPLA
;
A
#
# COMPACT_ATOMS: atom_id res chain seq x y z
N MET A 1 32.51 37.52 -7.91
CA MET A 1 31.64 38.67 -8.25
C MET A 1 30.21 38.14 -8.34
N LYS A 2 29.28 38.53 -7.43
CA LYS A 2 28.36 39.69 -7.57
C LYS A 2 27.69 39.66 -8.94
N MET A 3 26.36 39.62 -9.09
CA MET A 3 25.31 40.45 -8.47
C MET A 3 23.99 40.04 -9.20
N ASN A 4 22.75 40.00 -8.68
CA ASN A 4 21.95 41.10 -8.12
C ASN A 4 20.57 40.58 -7.63
N ARG A 5 20.18 41.04 -6.44
CA ARG A 5 18.78 41.28 -6.05
C ARG A 5 18.21 42.42 -6.90
N MET A 6 16.99 42.26 -7.43
CA MET A 6 16.00 43.30 -7.79
C MET A 6 14.72 42.51 -8.13
N ALA A 7 13.49 42.90 -7.85
CA ALA A 7 12.88 43.94 -7.03
C ALA A 7 11.40 43.52 -6.91
N LYS A 8 10.74 44.01 -5.86
CA LYS A 8 9.28 43.93 -5.70
C LYS A 8 8.59 44.79 -6.77
N GLN A 9 7.43 44.37 -7.27
CA GLN A 9 6.11 44.99 -7.03
C GLN A 9 5.14 44.87 -8.21
N LEU A 10 3.88 44.59 -7.81
CA LEU A 10 2.57 44.93 -8.36
C LEU A 10 2.38 45.28 -9.86
N ALA A 11 1.45 44.55 -10.49
CA ALA A 11 0.38 45.10 -11.33
C ALA A 11 -0.67 43.98 -11.52
N ALA A 12 -1.87 44.09 -10.92
CA ALA A 12 -3.05 44.71 -11.51
C ALA A 12 -3.64 43.93 -12.70
N GLY A 13 -4.81 43.34 -12.48
CA GLY A 13 -5.90 43.43 -13.46
C GLY A 13 -6.30 42.16 -14.23
N ALA A 14 -7.63 42.09 -14.40
CA ALA A 14 -8.40 41.33 -15.38
C ALA A 14 -8.54 39.81 -15.17
N GLY A 15 -9.74 39.44 -14.71
CA GLY A 15 -10.22 38.08 -14.76
C GLY A 15 -10.51 37.60 -16.18
N LEU A 16 -10.52 36.28 -16.33
CA LEU A 16 -11.12 35.59 -17.46
C LEU A 16 -11.74 34.30 -16.92
N LEU A 17 -13.04 34.36 -16.64
CA LEU A 17 -13.90 33.19 -16.50
C LEU A 17 -13.97 32.51 -17.88
N PHE A 18 -13.23 31.42 -18.07
CA PHE A 18 -13.42 30.54 -19.22
C PHE A 18 -14.24 29.33 -18.78
N VAL A 19 -15.56 29.48 -18.82
CA VAL A 19 -16.53 28.39 -18.74
C VAL A 19 -16.48 27.65 -20.08
N CYS A 20 -15.67 26.59 -20.16
CA CYS A 20 -15.76 25.63 -21.26
C CYS A 20 -16.94 24.69 -21.01
N ALA A 21 -18.12 25.09 -21.49
CA ALA A 21 -19.24 24.20 -21.73
C ALA A 21 -18.90 23.30 -22.93
N MET A 22 -18.40 22.09 -22.68
CA MET A 22 -18.27 21.09 -23.74
C MET A 22 -19.62 20.37 -23.91
N PRO A 23 -20.21 20.36 -25.12
CA PRO A 23 -21.43 19.61 -25.38
C PRO A 23 -21.17 18.12 -25.24
N VAL A 24 -21.99 17.49 -24.39
CA VAL A 24 -22.14 16.03 -24.31
C VAL A 24 -22.41 15.51 -25.72
N ARG A 25 -21.46 14.77 -26.29
CA ARG A 25 -21.74 13.92 -27.45
C ARG A 25 -22.43 12.66 -26.97
N THR A 26 -23.76 12.67 -26.97
CA THR A 26 -24.56 11.45 -26.97
C THR A 26 -24.36 10.76 -28.32
N ARG A 27 -23.44 9.79 -28.41
CA ARG A 27 -23.46 8.79 -29.48
C ARG A 27 -24.36 7.65 -29.01
N ALA A 28 -25.65 7.75 -29.37
CA ALA A 28 -26.55 6.61 -29.32
C ALA A 28 -26.11 5.60 -30.39
N GLN A 29 -25.53 4.47 -29.96
CA GLN A 29 -25.41 3.27 -30.78
C GLN A 29 -26.44 2.27 -30.26
N SER A 30 -27.64 2.33 -30.83
CA SER A 30 -28.61 1.25 -30.78
C SER A 30 -28.12 0.10 -31.66
N ALA A 31 -27.55 -0.92 -31.03
CA ALA A 31 -27.39 -2.26 -31.59
C ALA A 31 -27.77 -3.28 -30.51
N PRO A 32 -28.46 -4.39 -30.87
CA PRO A 32 -29.04 -5.34 -29.93
C PRO A 32 -27.97 -6.08 -29.10
N PRO A 33 -28.29 -6.50 -27.86
CA PRO A 33 -27.33 -7.20 -27.01
C PRO A 33 -27.09 -8.62 -27.52
N ALA A 34 -25.86 -8.88 -27.97
CA ALA A 34 -25.35 -10.24 -28.07
C ALA A 34 -25.18 -10.83 -26.65
N PRO A 35 -25.37 -12.15 -26.45
CA PRO A 35 -25.30 -12.76 -25.13
C PRO A 35 -23.92 -12.56 -24.51
N VAL A 36 -23.90 -12.02 -23.29
CA VAL A 36 -22.71 -11.88 -22.46
C VAL A 36 -22.09 -13.25 -22.18
N PRO A 37 -20.81 -13.50 -22.53
CA PRO A 37 -20.05 -14.52 -21.86
C PRO A 37 -19.86 -14.03 -20.42
N THR A 38 -20.29 -14.84 -19.46
CA THR A 38 -20.04 -14.61 -18.04
C THR A 38 -18.55 -14.36 -17.81
N PRO A 39 -18.14 -13.26 -17.16
CA PRO A 39 -16.75 -13.09 -16.79
C PRO A 39 -16.39 -14.22 -15.81
N PRO A 40 -15.29 -14.96 -16.04
CA PRO A 40 -14.80 -15.89 -15.04
C PRO A 40 -14.53 -15.07 -13.78
N LYS A 41 -15.13 -15.52 -12.67
CA LYS A 41 -14.88 -15.00 -11.33
C LYS A 41 -13.37 -15.00 -11.13
N ALA A 42 -12.75 -13.82 -11.29
CA ALA A 42 -11.32 -13.65 -11.11
C ALA A 42 -11.03 -14.00 -9.66
N ILE A 43 -10.53 -15.21 -9.43
CA ILE A 43 -9.91 -15.59 -8.18
C ILE A 43 -8.75 -14.62 -8.04
N ARG A 44 -8.94 -13.60 -7.19
CA ARG A 44 -7.86 -12.70 -6.80
C ARG A 44 -6.73 -13.61 -6.33
N PRO A 45 -5.53 -13.57 -6.93
CA PRO A 45 -4.42 -14.27 -6.33
C PRO A 45 -4.28 -13.70 -4.93
N THR A 46 -4.43 -14.58 -3.93
CA THR A 46 -3.99 -14.31 -2.57
C THR A 46 -2.57 -13.83 -2.69
N ARG A 47 -2.37 -12.51 -2.61
CA ARG A 47 -1.05 -11.91 -2.42
C ARG A 47 -0.45 -12.68 -1.26
N MET A 48 0.58 -13.47 -1.52
CA MET A 48 1.47 -13.93 -0.48
C MET A 48 1.85 -12.68 0.29
N THR A 49 1.37 -12.61 1.54
CA THR A 49 1.77 -11.62 2.52
C THR A 49 3.25 -11.86 2.77
N LYS A 50 4.10 -11.29 1.91
CA LYS A 50 5.43 -10.90 2.35
C LYS A 50 5.16 -9.92 3.48
N GLU A 51 5.50 -10.32 4.69
CA GLU A 51 5.46 -9.48 5.89
C GLU A 51 6.41 -8.30 5.70
N THR A 52 6.06 -7.36 4.82
CA THR A 52 6.52 -5.99 4.94
C THR A 52 5.68 -5.37 6.03
N GLY A 53 5.93 -5.80 7.27
CA GLY A 53 5.63 -4.95 8.41
C GLY A 53 6.20 -3.55 8.15
N PRO A 54 5.59 -2.48 8.68
CA PRO A 54 6.13 -1.14 8.51
C PRO A 54 7.58 -1.13 9.01
N MET A 55 8.55 -1.15 8.08
CA MET A 55 9.95 -1.01 8.45
C MET A 55 10.10 0.34 9.15
N ASP A 56 10.43 0.28 10.44
CA ASP A 56 10.56 1.46 11.28
C ASP A 56 11.81 2.25 10.87
N ASP A 57 11.60 3.43 10.26
CA ASP A 57 12.68 4.30 9.80
C ASP A 57 13.56 4.81 10.96
N PHE A 58 13.05 4.75 12.19
CA PHE A 58 13.70 5.22 13.41
C PHE A 58 14.54 4.13 14.11
N ALA A 59 14.41 2.86 13.70
CA ALA A 59 15.05 1.73 14.36
C ALA A 59 16.58 1.87 14.42
N GLY A 60 17.17 1.67 15.60
CA GLY A 60 18.64 1.75 15.77
C GLY A 60 19.23 3.16 15.75
N LEU A 61 18.40 4.22 15.83
CA LEU A 61 18.90 5.54 16.23
C LEU A 61 19.19 5.53 17.73
N ASN A 62 20.33 6.07 18.12
CA ASN A 62 20.65 6.32 19.52
C ASN A 62 19.93 7.59 19.97
N PHE A 63 18.95 7.46 20.87
CA PHE A 63 18.24 8.58 21.47
C PHE A 63 18.84 8.95 22.83
N THR A 64 18.88 10.24 23.15
CA THR A 64 19.14 10.69 24.52
C THR A 64 17.96 10.37 25.42
N ASP A 65 18.15 10.38 26.73
CA ASP A 65 17.07 10.05 27.67
C ASP A 65 15.92 11.06 27.59
N ASP A 66 16.22 12.36 27.46
CA ASP A 66 15.22 13.40 27.20
C ASP A 66 14.43 13.15 25.89
N GLN A 67 15.09 12.67 24.85
CA GLN A 67 14.42 12.32 23.59
C GLN A 67 13.51 11.11 23.78
N LYS A 68 13.97 10.07 24.50
CA LYS A 68 13.16 8.88 24.80
C LYS A 68 11.91 9.24 25.59
N GLU A 69 12.03 10.10 26.59
CA GLU A 69 10.89 10.54 27.40
C GLU A 69 9.86 11.29 26.53
N ARG A 70 10.32 12.23 25.69
CA ARG A 70 9.44 12.95 24.76
C ARG A 70 8.76 12.03 23.76
N ILE A 71 9.51 11.07 23.21
CA ILE A 71 9.00 10.07 22.27
C ILE A 71 7.97 9.16 22.97
N ASN A 72 8.24 8.71 24.20
CA ASN A 72 7.30 7.91 24.97
C ASN A 72 6.00 8.67 25.25
N LYS A 73 6.09 9.96 25.60
CA LYS A 73 4.90 10.81 25.75
C LYS A 73 4.10 10.91 24.45
N ILE A 74 4.77 11.06 23.30
CA ILE A 74 4.09 11.05 22.00
C ILE A 74 3.38 9.71 21.77
N HIS A 75 4.03 8.58 22.06
CA HIS A 75 3.43 7.25 21.92
C HIS A 75 2.18 7.09 22.79
N GLU A 76 2.24 7.48 24.06
CA GLU A 76 1.09 7.39 24.96
C GLU A 76 -0.06 8.31 24.51
N ASP A 77 0.24 9.55 24.10
CA ASP A 77 -0.75 10.51 23.58
C ASP A 77 -1.46 9.97 22.33
N PHE A 78 -0.74 9.28 21.44
CA PHE A 78 -1.32 8.67 20.24
C PHE A 78 -2.02 7.35 20.51
N LYS A 79 -1.52 6.52 21.43
CA LYS A 79 -2.16 5.27 21.85
C LYS A 79 -3.58 5.52 22.34
N ALA A 80 -3.78 6.54 23.18
CA ALA A 80 -5.11 6.92 23.63
C ALA A 80 -6.06 7.29 22.47
N ARG A 81 -5.55 7.97 21.44
CA ARG A 81 -6.32 8.32 20.23
C ARG A 81 -6.63 7.10 19.36
N LEU A 82 -5.67 6.20 19.20
CA LEU A 82 -5.86 4.93 18.47
C LEU A 82 -6.92 4.08 19.16
N ASP A 83 -6.85 3.95 20.49
CA ASP A 83 -7.84 3.21 21.29
C ASP A 83 -9.24 3.79 21.15
N ALA A 84 -9.37 5.12 21.09
CA ALA A 84 -10.66 5.78 20.86
C ALA A 84 -11.24 5.41 19.49
N VAL A 85 -10.42 5.37 18.43
CA VAL A 85 -10.86 4.96 17.09
C VAL A 85 -11.27 3.48 17.06
N ILE A 86 -10.51 2.62 17.71
CA ILE A 86 -10.79 1.17 17.75
C ILE A 86 -12.14 0.91 18.42
N LYS A 87 -12.40 1.60 19.54
CA LYS A 87 -13.62 1.46 20.35
C LYS A 87 -14.84 2.19 19.79
N ASP A 88 -14.70 3.01 18.74
CA ASP A 88 -15.83 3.76 18.18
C ASP A 88 -16.69 2.87 17.28
N ASP A 89 -17.87 2.49 17.75
CA ASP A 89 -18.82 1.65 17.01
C ASP A 89 -19.51 2.38 15.84
N LYS A 90 -19.35 3.71 15.73
CA LYS A 90 -19.91 4.49 14.62
C LYS A 90 -19.07 4.39 13.35
N LEU A 91 -17.83 3.93 13.46
CA LEU A 91 -16.91 3.81 12.34
C LEU A 91 -16.96 2.41 11.75
N ASN A 92 -17.06 2.33 10.42
CA ASN A 92 -16.87 1.06 9.73
C ASN A 92 -15.38 0.67 9.67
N THR A 93 -15.09 -0.57 9.28
CA THR A 93 -13.72 -1.11 9.22
C THR A 93 -12.78 -0.28 8.35
N ASP A 94 -13.24 0.20 7.20
CA ASP A 94 -12.41 0.98 6.28
C ASP A 94 -12.08 2.37 6.84
N GLN A 95 -13.06 3.01 7.48
CA GLN A 95 -12.89 4.28 8.17
C GLN A 95 -11.92 4.14 9.35
N LYS A 96 -12.10 3.10 10.18
CA LYS A 96 -11.16 2.80 11.27
C LYS A 96 -9.75 2.61 10.72
N GLY A 97 -9.59 1.78 9.68
CA GLY A 97 -8.30 1.55 9.04
C GLY A 97 -7.64 2.84 8.54
N ALA A 98 -8.40 3.70 7.84
CA ALA A 98 -7.90 4.98 7.35
C ALA A 98 -7.48 5.93 8.48
N MET A 99 -8.28 6.00 9.56
CA MET A 99 -7.97 6.83 10.72
C MET A 99 -6.73 6.34 11.46
N LEU A 100 -6.61 5.04 11.70
CA LEU A 100 -5.44 4.44 12.35
C LEU A 100 -4.16 4.70 11.54
N GLN A 101 -4.21 4.54 10.21
CA GLN A 101 -3.09 4.88 9.33
C GLN A 101 -2.73 6.38 9.37
N GLY A 102 -3.74 7.24 9.44
CA GLY A 102 -3.56 8.68 9.61
C GLY A 102 -2.84 9.02 10.92
N PHE A 103 -3.29 8.44 12.03
CA PHE A 103 -2.67 8.63 13.34
C PHE A 103 -1.22 8.14 13.37
N GLN A 104 -0.95 6.95 12.82
CA GLN A 104 0.42 6.43 12.74
C GLN A 104 1.34 7.36 11.91
N ARG A 105 0.84 7.95 10.82
CA ARG A 105 1.61 8.93 10.04
C ARG A 105 1.90 10.20 10.82
N MET A 106 0.92 10.71 11.56
CA MET A 106 1.07 11.91 12.40
C MET A 106 2.05 11.67 13.55
N GLU A 107 1.91 10.54 14.26
CA GLU A 107 2.80 10.14 15.35
C GLU A 107 4.27 10.12 14.90
N ARG A 108 4.55 9.46 13.77
CA ARG A 108 5.90 9.44 13.17
C ARG A 108 6.41 10.83 12.83
N GLY A 109 5.52 11.74 12.42
CA GLY A 109 5.85 13.14 12.19
C GLY A 109 6.25 13.89 13.47
N GLU A 110 5.57 13.61 14.58
CA GLU A 110 5.92 14.18 15.89
C GLU A 110 7.24 13.61 16.43
N VAL A 111 7.43 12.29 16.34
CA VAL A 111 8.71 11.64 16.70
C VAL A 111 9.86 12.25 15.91
N TYR A 112 9.67 12.47 14.61
CA TYR A 112 10.69 13.06 13.74
C TYR A 112 11.14 14.46 14.20
N LYS A 113 10.23 15.27 14.77
CA LYS A 113 10.54 16.62 15.26
C LYS A 113 11.41 16.63 16.52
N VAL A 114 11.38 15.55 17.31
CA VAL A 114 12.20 15.41 18.54
C VAL A 114 13.66 15.10 18.19
N LEU A 115 13.93 14.61 16.98
CA LEU A 115 15.25 14.20 16.55
C LEU A 115 16.19 15.39 16.29
N THR A 116 17.49 15.14 16.50
CA THR A 116 18.54 16.07 16.09
C THR A 116 18.63 16.17 14.57
N ARG A 117 19.28 17.23 14.05
CA ARG A 117 19.44 17.42 12.60
C ARG A 117 20.17 16.25 11.93
N GLU A 118 21.15 15.66 12.61
CA GLU A 118 21.91 14.51 12.12
C GLU A 118 21.05 13.24 12.06
N GLN A 119 20.33 12.93 13.14
CA GLN A 119 19.36 11.83 13.18
C GLN A 119 18.29 11.99 12.09
N GLN A 120 17.78 13.21 11.90
CA GLN A 120 16.82 13.55 10.85
C GLN A 120 17.36 13.27 9.44
N ALA A 121 18.65 13.52 9.19
CA ALA A 121 19.29 13.24 7.91
C ALA A 121 19.39 11.73 7.67
N GLU A 122 19.76 10.96 8.68
CA GLU A 122 19.80 9.50 8.62
C GLU A 122 18.42 8.89 8.33
N VAL A 123 17.37 9.38 9.00
CA VAL A 123 15.98 8.98 8.72
C VAL A 123 15.58 9.30 7.28
N ARG A 124 15.92 10.50 6.77
CA ARG A 124 15.64 10.86 5.36
C ARG A 124 16.33 9.92 4.40
N LYS A 125 17.61 9.58 4.66
CA LYS A 125 18.38 8.63 3.83
C LYS A 125 17.69 7.27 3.78
N ARG A 126 17.25 6.74 4.92
CA ARG A 126 16.53 5.46 5.00
C ARG A 126 15.19 5.49 4.26
N ILE A 127 14.42 6.57 4.43
CA ILE A 127 13.16 6.77 3.71
C ILE A 127 13.39 6.76 2.19
N LEU A 128 14.43 7.44 1.71
CA LEU A 128 14.78 7.49 0.29
C LEU A 128 15.23 6.11 -0.22
N ALA A 129 16.07 5.40 0.53
CA ALA A 129 16.52 4.05 0.19
C ALA A 129 15.34 3.07 0.07
N ARG A 130 14.40 3.10 1.03
CA ARG A 130 13.18 2.29 0.97
C ARG A 130 12.32 2.64 -0.24
N ARG A 131 12.14 3.92 -0.56
CA ARG A 131 11.38 4.34 -1.75
C ARG A 131 12.03 3.83 -3.03
N ALA A 132 13.35 3.94 -3.14
CA ALA A 132 14.09 3.42 -4.28
C ALA A 132 13.96 1.89 -4.40
N ALA A 133 14.06 1.16 -3.29
CA ALA A 133 13.88 -0.29 -3.28
C ALA A 133 12.46 -0.70 -3.71
N ALA A 134 11.43 0.00 -3.20
CA ALA A 134 10.04 -0.25 -3.57
C ALA A 134 9.79 0.04 -5.06
N GLN A 135 10.40 1.08 -5.61
CA GLN A 135 10.30 1.39 -7.05
C GLN A 135 10.97 0.30 -7.90
N LYS A 136 12.15 -0.19 -7.49
CA LYS A 136 12.83 -1.30 -8.18
C LYS A 136 11.99 -2.57 -8.17
N GLU A 137 11.44 -2.96 -7.02
CA GLU A 137 10.55 -4.12 -6.91
C GLU A 137 9.32 -3.97 -7.82
N GLN A 138 8.76 -2.76 -7.88
CA GLN A 138 7.59 -2.49 -8.73
C GLN A 138 7.94 -2.54 -10.23
N GLN A 139 9.13 -2.06 -10.61
CA GLN A 139 9.64 -2.16 -11.97
C GLN A 139 9.87 -3.63 -12.37
N GLU A 140 10.55 -4.41 -11.52
CA GLU A 140 10.76 -5.85 -11.74
C GLU A 140 9.44 -6.60 -11.91
N ARG A 141 8.44 -6.31 -11.05
CA ARG A 141 7.09 -6.88 -11.19
C ARG A 141 6.39 -6.48 -12.49
N ASN A 142 6.63 -5.28 -13.01
CA ASN A 142 6.03 -4.83 -14.26
C ASN A 142 6.74 -5.42 -15.50
N THR A 143 8.01 -5.79 -15.38
CA THR A 143 8.80 -6.41 -16.45
C THR A 143 8.78 -7.93 -16.44
N GLN A 144 8.23 -8.55 -15.40
CA GLN A 144 8.12 -10.01 -15.31
C GLN A 144 6.97 -10.50 -16.21
N PRO A 145 7.23 -11.38 -17.19
CA PRO A 145 6.15 -11.99 -17.97
C PRO A 145 5.24 -12.76 -17.02
N THR A 146 3.92 -12.55 -17.15
CA THR A 146 2.88 -13.29 -16.43
C THR A 146 3.24 -14.77 -16.42
N PRO A 147 3.38 -15.44 -15.26
CA PRO A 147 3.47 -16.89 -15.26
C PRO A 147 2.17 -17.40 -15.86
N THR A 148 2.28 -18.00 -17.05
CA THR A 148 1.19 -18.72 -17.71
C THR A 148 0.55 -19.62 -16.66
N PRO A 149 -0.78 -19.63 -16.49
CA PRO A 149 -1.43 -20.62 -15.65
C PRO A 149 -1.12 -21.98 -16.27
N HIS A 150 -0.13 -22.69 -15.71
CA HIS A 150 0.13 -24.06 -16.14
C HIS A 150 -1.16 -24.84 -15.89
N ALA A 151 -1.64 -25.46 -16.96
CA ALA A 151 -2.75 -26.39 -16.97
C ALA A 151 -2.68 -27.33 -15.75
N PRO A 152 -3.82 -27.73 -15.15
CA PRO A 152 -3.81 -28.56 -13.95
C PRO A 152 -2.98 -29.82 -14.23
N THR A 153 -1.82 -29.89 -13.59
CA THR A 153 -1.01 -31.10 -13.53
C THR A 153 -1.89 -32.17 -12.92
N GLN A 154 -2.42 -33.06 -13.75
CA GLN A 154 -2.95 -34.34 -13.30
C GLN A 154 -1.83 -34.98 -12.47
N GLN A 155 -2.13 -35.25 -11.20
CA GLN A 155 -1.29 -36.08 -10.35
C GLN A 155 -0.88 -37.33 -11.14
N PRO A 156 0.41 -37.73 -11.13
CA PRO A 156 0.78 -39.03 -11.65
C PRO A 156 0.04 -40.07 -10.81
N ALA A 157 -0.74 -40.91 -11.48
CA ALA A 157 -1.39 -42.05 -10.84
C ALA A 157 -0.35 -42.83 -10.02
N ARG A 158 -0.67 -43.07 -8.75
CA ARG A 158 0.09 -44.02 -7.92
C ARG A 158 0.16 -45.37 -8.66
N PRO A 159 1.32 -46.06 -8.70
CA PRO A 159 1.38 -47.41 -9.23
C PRO A 159 0.44 -48.29 -8.41
N VAL A 160 -0.50 -48.95 -9.08
CA VAL A 160 -1.31 -50.01 -8.49
C VAL A 160 -0.37 -51.17 -8.21
N GLU A 161 -0.05 -51.36 -6.94
CA GLU A 161 0.65 -52.54 -6.45
C GLU A 161 -0.27 -53.76 -6.63
N SER A 162 0.08 -54.57 -7.62
CA SER A 162 -0.46 -55.89 -7.86
C SER A 162 -0.09 -56.81 -6.72
N SER A 163 -1.08 -57.38 -6.00
CA SER A 163 -1.10 -58.80 -5.56
C SER A 163 -2.24 -59.08 -4.59
N LYS A 164 -3.25 -59.86 -5.03
CA LYS A 164 -3.74 -61.10 -4.39
C LYS A 164 -4.99 -61.62 -5.12
N PRO A 165 -4.99 -62.83 -5.71
CA PRO A 165 -6.21 -63.41 -6.30
C PRO A 165 -7.15 -63.93 -5.20
N PRO A 166 -8.47 -64.01 -5.47
CA PRO A 166 -9.46 -64.49 -4.51
C PRO A 166 -9.35 -66.01 -4.35
N GLN A 167 -9.42 -66.49 -3.10
CA GLN A 167 -9.60 -67.91 -2.82
C GLN A 167 -11.09 -68.29 -3.04
N PRO A 168 -11.40 -69.44 -3.65
CA PRO A 168 -12.77 -69.94 -3.72
C PRO A 168 -13.19 -70.57 -2.38
N PRO A 169 -14.50 -70.60 -2.05
CA PRO A 169 -14.98 -71.26 -0.86
C PRO A 169 -14.94 -72.79 -1.03
N LEU A 170 -14.40 -73.51 -0.05
CA LEU A 170 -14.62 -74.94 0.10
C LEU A 170 -15.98 -75.16 0.78
N ALA A 171 -16.77 -76.05 0.18
CA ALA A 171 -17.80 -76.84 0.87
C ALA A 171 -17.18 -78.11 1.44
#